data_AF-A0A3S3RW05-F1
#
_entry.id   AF-A0A3S3RW05-F1
#
_cell.length_a   1.000
_cell.length_b   1.000
_cell.length_c   1.000
_cell.angle_alpha   90.00
_cell.angle_beta   90.00
_cell.angle_gamma   90.00
#
_symmetry.space_group_name_H-M   'P 1'
#
loop_
_entity.id
_entity.type
_entity.pdbx_description
1 polymer ?
#
loop_
_entity_poly.entity_id
_entity_poly.type
_entity_poly.pdbx_seq_one_letter_code
_entity_poly.pdbx_strand_id
1 'polypeptide(L)'
;MKFLKTNILITLWLSAYKSFADDSEHLLCVAIVSRHGDRTPVKFYPNDPYRNESYWPDGLGELTQMGKKRMFNLGRYLRKRYSFFLTNESCEMYIQSSERSRCKESANEIARGIYLSQNSSLHSQNNFDFPIKTIPLKQDILLTVKPNCPEAKIELEKVKQSTEFKNINEKYKNLFRFLSERYEANITDVFGVRLPNWLNSSLMEQLKTLAGYSFYFPSSTKVLQKLRAGVVLSLNFRKIKYLFSK
;
A
#
# COMPACT_ATOMS: atom_id res chain seq x y z
N MET A 1 -63.07 64.87 -0.31
CA MET A 1 -61.95 65.30 0.56
C MET A 1 -61.20 64.04 0.98
N LYS A 2 -60.09 63.68 0.32
CA LYS A 2 -58.71 64.16 0.60
C LYS A 2 -58.34 63.89 2.08
N PHE A 3 -57.35 63.09 2.46
CA PHE A 3 -55.99 62.97 1.91
C PHE A 3 -55.35 61.59 2.15
N LEU A 4 -54.49 61.21 1.20
CA LEU A 4 -53.43 60.22 1.34
C LEU A 4 -52.55 60.50 2.56
N LYS A 5 -52.06 59.44 3.23
CA LYS A 5 -50.71 59.43 3.78
C LYS A 5 -49.99 58.14 3.38
N THR A 6 -49.20 58.33 2.34
CA THR A 6 -48.06 57.54 1.87
C THR A 6 -47.15 57.17 3.04
N ASN A 7 -46.75 55.90 3.15
CA ASN A 7 -45.59 55.49 3.94
C ASN A 7 -44.66 54.65 3.05
N ILE A 8 -43.78 55.39 2.38
CA ILE A 8 -42.35 55.16 2.11
C ILE A 8 -41.90 53.68 2.08
N LEU A 9 -41.56 53.23 0.87
CA LEU A 9 -40.61 52.14 0.63
C LEU A 9 -39.25 52.49 1.27
N ILE A 10 -38.71 51.58 2.08
CA ILE A 10 -37.26 51.47 2.28
C ILE A 10 -36.86 50.10 1.75
N THR A 11 -36.52 50.05 0.46
CA THR A 11 -35.76 48.96 -0.13
C THR A 11 -34.35 49.00 0.46
N LEU A 12 -34.10 48.17 1.47
CA LEU A 12 -32.75 47.87 1.92
C LEU A 12 -32.10 46.95 0.88
N TRP A 13 -31.46 47.58 -0.11
CA TRP A 13 -30.36 46.98 -0.86
C TRP A 13 -29.21 46.73 0.10
N LEU A 14 -29.27 45.61 0.82
CA LEU A 14 -28.06 44.97 1.31
C LEU A 14 -27.44 44.31 0.08
N SER A 15 -26.67 45.10 -0.67
CA SER A 15 -25.52 44.56 -1.38
C SER A 15 -24.58 43.98 -0.31
N ALA A 16 -24.92 42.77 0.13
CA ALA A 16 -23.93 41.85 0.63
C ALA A 16 -22.99 41.61 -0.57
N TYR A 17 -22.02 42.50 -0.72
CA TYR A 17 -20.69 42.08 -1.12
C TYR A 17 -20.29 41.02 -0.10
N LYS A 18 -20.78 39.78 -0.33
CA LYS A 18 -19.95 38.63 -0.10
C LYS A 18 -18.74 38.90 -0.99
N SER A 19 -17.72 39.49 -0.39
CA SER A 19 -16.37 39.08 -0.69
C SER A 19 -16.40 37.55 -0.66
N PHE A 20 -16.60 36.94 -1.82
CA PHE A 20 -16.08 35.61 -2.06
C PHE A 20 -14.58 35.83 -2.08
N ALA A 21 -13.98 35.99 -0.90
CA ALA A 21 -12.63 35.49 -0.72
C ALA A 21 -12.75 34.02 -1.12
N ASP A 22 -12.18 33.70 -2.28
CA ASP A 22 -12.00 32.33 -2.73
C ASP A 22 -10.93 31.70 -1.81
N ASP A 23 -11.30 31.51 -0.54
CA ASP A 23 -10.55 30.77 0.47
C ASP A 23 -10.85 29.27 0.32
N SER A 24 -11.10 28.80 -0.90
CA SER A 24 -11.36 27.38 -1.12
C SER A 24 -10.03 26.65 -1.21
N GLU A 25 -9.69 25.91 -0.16
CA GLU A 25 -8.55 25.00 -0.16
C GLU A 25 -8.74 23.98 -1.30
N HIS A 26 -7.92 24.07 -2.34
CA HIS A 26 -7.96 23.15 -3.46
C HIS A 26 -6.93 22.05 -3.31
N LEU A 27 -7.35 20.81 -3.62
CA LEU A 27 -6.43 19.67 -3.69
C LEU A 27 -5.51 19.83 -4.91
N LEU A 28 -4.20 19.94 -4.67
CA LEU A 28 -3.21 20.10 -5.75
C LEU A 28 -2.53 18.78 -6.15
N CYS A 29 -2.34 17.87 -5.21
CA CYS A 29 -1.59 16.64 -5.44
C CYS A 29 -2.01 15.54 -4.48
N VAL A 30 -2.08 14.30 -4.99
CA VAL A 30 -2.28 13.10 -4.19
C VAL A 30 -1.15 12.13 -4.49
N ALA A 31 -0.40 11.72 -3.45
CA ALA A 31 0.56 10.64 -3.53
C ALA A 31 -0.03 9.39 -2.86
N ILE A 32 -0.12 8.29 -3.61
CA ILE A 32 -0.68 7.01 -3.12
C ILE A 32 0.42 5.96 -3.13
N VAL A 33 0.63 5.33 -1.97
CA VAL A 33 1.48 4.14 -1.85
C VAL A 33 0.60 2.97 -1.46
N SER A 34 0.53 1.96 -2.33
CA SER A 34 -0.27 0.76 -2.09
C SER A 34 0.60 -0.49 -2.08
N ARG A 35 0.25 -1.44 -1.21
CA ARG A 35 0.69 -2.82 -1.36
C ARG A 35 -0.05 -3.46 -2.55
N HIS A 36 0.57 -4.47 -3.15
CA HIS A 36 -0.11 -5.35 -4.11
C HIS A 36 -1.33 -6.05 -3.47
N GLY A 37 -2.24 -6.57 -4.29
CA GLY A 37 -3.39 -7.34 -3.85
C GLY A 37 -3.05 -8.74 -3.33
N ASP A 38 -4.08 -9.52 -3.03
CA ASP A 38 -3.94 -10.90 -2.56
C ASP A 38 -3.20 -11.77 -3.57
N ARG A 39 -2.20 -12.52 -3.10
CA ARG A 39 -1.28 -13.31 -3.93
C ARG A 39 -1.12 -14.72 -3.39
N THR A 40 -0.61 -15.62 -4.23
CA THR A 40 -0.16 -16.95 -3.81
C THR A 40 1.13 -16.86 -2.94
N PRO A 41 1.50 -17.92 -2.21
CA PRO A 41 2.74 -17.99 -1.44
C PRO A 41 3.97 -17.82 -2.34
N VAL A 42 5.04 -17.21 -1.79
CA VAL A 42 6.33 -17.05 -2.52
C VAL A 42 7.30 -18.18 -2.20
N LYS A 43 7.15 -18.78 -1.01
CA LYS A 43 8.01 -19.83 -0.47
C LYS A 43 7.15 -20.71 0.42
N PHE A 44 7.61 -21.94 0.58
CA PHE A 44 7.03 -22.94 1.47
C PHE A 44 8.07 -23.39 2.49
N TYR A 45 7.61 -23.89 3.64
CA TYR A 45 8.49 -24.69 4.50
C TYR A 45 8.72 -26.07 3.87
N PRO A 46 9.80 -26.78 4.22
CA PRO A 46 10.21 -28.02 3.56
C PRO A 46 9.10 -29.08 3.42
N ASN A 47 8.31 -29.27 4.48
CA ASN A 47 7.25 -30.28 4.53
C ASN A 47 5.84 -29.72 4.31
N ASP A 48 5.71 -28.58 3.62
CA ASP A 48 4.39 -28.00 3.34
C ASP A 48 3.59 -28.90 2.38
N PRO A 49 2.41 -29.40 2.77
CA PRO A 49 1.61 -30.27 1.91
C PRO A 49 1.10 -29.56 0.64
N TYR A 50 1.12 -28.23 0.61
CA TYR A 50 0.71 -27.39 -0.52
C TYR A 50 1.90 -26.84 -1.31
N ARG A 51 3.12 -27.33 -1.10
CA ARG A 51 4.30 -26.86 -1.85
C ARG A 51 4.25 -27.15 -3.34
N ASN A 52 3.41 -28.09 -3.77
CA ASN A 52 3.26 -28.45 -5.17
C ASN A 52 2.53 -27.33 -5.94
N GLU A 53 3.10 -26.89 -7.07
CA GLU A 53 2.58 -25.79 -7.87
C GLU A 53 1.17 -26.05 -8.44
N SER A 54 0.74 -27.32 -8.56
CA SER A 54 -0.62 -27.66 -8.98
C SER A 54 -1.73 -27.10 -8.07
N TYR A 55 -1.42 -26.82 -6.80
CA TYR A 55 -2.36 -26.14 -5.89
C TYR A 55 -2.47 -24.63 -6.14
N TRP A 56 -1.59 -24.06 -6.96
CA TRP A 56 -1.43 -22.63 -7.18
C TRP A 56 -1.50 -22.34 -8.70
N PRO A 57 -2.68 -22.45 -9.32
CA PRO A 57 -2.83 -22.30 -10.76
C PRO A 57 -2.42 -20.90 -11.28
N ASP A 58 -2.45 -19.87 -10.42
CA ASP A 58 -1.96 -18.53 -10.74
C ASP A 58 -0.41 -18.45 -10.80
N GLY A 59 0.31 -19.48 -10.34
CA GLY A 59 1.77 -19.48 -10.16
C GLY A 59 2.20 -18.97 -8.77
N LEU A 60 3.44 -19.23 -8.37
CA LEU A 60 3.97 -18.86 -7.05
C LEU A 60 4.36 -17.38 -6.95
N GLY A 61 3.86 -16.71 -5.92
CA GLY A 61 4.07 -15.29 -5.66
C GLY A 61 3.36 -14.36 -6.63
N GLU A 62 2.42 -14.89 -7.41
CA GLU A 62 1.63 -14.17 -8.40
C GLU A 62 0.29 -13.68 -7.81
N LEU A 63 -0.28 -12.66 -8.46
CA LEU A 63 -1.51 -12.03 -8.01
C LEU A 63 -2.71 -12.92 -8.34
N THR A 64 -3.54 -13.19 -7.34
CA THR A 64 -4.75 -14.01 -7.53
C THR A 64 -5.87 -13.20 -8.17
N GLN A 65 -6.87 -13.88 -8.72
CA GLN A 65 -8.09 -13.22 -9.21
C GLN A 65 -8.80 -12.37 -8.14
N MET A 66 -8.80 -12.83 -6.88
CA MET A 66 -9.32 -12.03 -5.76
C MET A 66 -8.47 -10.78 -5.53
N GLY A 67 -7.14 -10.92 -5.63
CA GLY A 67 -6.20 -9.81 -5.56
C GLY A 67 -6.48 -8.76 -6.64
N LYS A 68 -6.66 -9.18 -7.89
CA LYS A 68 -7.03 -8.27 -9.01
C LYS A 68 -8.32 -7.51 -8.69
N LYS A 69 -9.37 -8.23 -8.29
CA LYS A 69 -10.65 -7.63 -7.88
C LYS A 69 -10.50 -6.61 -6.75
N ARG A 70 -9.65 -6.89 -5.76
CA ARG A 70 -9.38 -5.98 -4.65
C ARG A 70 -8.71 -4.70 -5.12
N MET A 71 -7.71 -4.80 -5.99
CA MET A 71 -6.98 -3.66 -6.52
C MET A 71 -7.84 -2.81 -7.47
N PHE A 72 -8.67 -3.46 -8.28
CA PHE A 72 -9.68 -2.79 -9.11
C PHE A 72 -10.68 -1.99 -8.25
N ASN A 73 -11.19 -2.60 -7.18
CA ASN A 73 -12.10 -1.92 -6.26
C ASN A 73 -11.43 -0.76 -5.52
N LEU A 74 -10.14 -0.87 -5.17
CA LEU A 74 -9.37 0.25 -4.66
C LEU A 74 -9.34 1.39 -5.68
N GLY A 75 -9.08 1.09 -6.96
CA GLY A 75 -9.16 2.08 -8.04
C GLY A 75 -10.52 2.79 -8.12
N ARG A 76 -11.63 2.03 -8.08
CA ARG A 76 -12.98 2.62 -8.10
C ARG A 76 -13.25 3.51 -6.89
N TYR A 77 -12.77 3.10 -5.71
CA TYR A 77 -12.85 3.92 -4.52
C TYR A 77 -12.09 5.24 -4.70
N LEU A 78 -10.88 5.20 -5.24
CA LEU A 78 -10.06 6.39 -5.50
C LEU A 78 -10.73 7.31 -6.53
N ARG A 79 -11.32 6.76 -7.60
CA ARG A 79 -12.11 7.54 -8.56
C ARG A 79 -13.27 8.27 -7.91
N LYS A 80 -14.03 7.58 -7.05
CA LYS A 80 -15.13 8.20 -6.32
C LYS A 80 -14.65 9.27 -5.34
N ARG A 81 -13.56 8.99 -4.62
CA ARG A 81 -12.99 9.90 -3.62
C ARG A 81 -12.46 11.19 -4.23
N TYR A 82 -11.83 11.08 -5.39
CA TYR A 82 -11.17 12.19 -6.09
C TYR A 82 -11.92 12.60 -7.35
N SER A 83 -13.25 12.45 -7.40
CA SER A 83 -14.06 12.72 -8.60
C SER A 83 -14.02 14.17 -9.07
N PHE A 84 -13.78 15.11 -8.16
CA PHE A 84 -13.62 16.54 -8.47
C PHE A 84 -12.18 16.94 -8.78
N PHE A 85 -11.22 16.04 -8.57
CA PHE A 85 -9.79 16.28 -8.78
C PHE A 85 -9.26 15.55 -10.02
N LEU A 86 -9.68 14.30 -10.23
CA LEU A 86 -9.31 13.50 -11.38
C LEU A 86 -10.17 13.86 -12.59
N THR A 87 -9.54 14.05 -13.74
CA THR A 87 -10.26 14.18 -15.01
C THR A 87 -10.52 12.81 -15.61
N ASN A 88 -10.95 12.73 -16.88
CA ASN A 88 -11.04 11.46 -17.60
C ASN A 88 -9.75 11.11 -18.35
N GLU A 89 -8.73 11.96 -18.28
CA GLU A 89 -7.46 11.79 -19.00
C GLU A 89 -6.49 10.92 -18.21
N SER A 90 -6.15 9.75 -18.72
CA SER A 90 -5.21 8.83 -18.04
C SER A 90 -3.79 9.38 -17.92
N CYS A 91 -3.43 10.38 -18.73
CA CYS A 91 -2.11 11.01 -18.76
C CYS A 91 -1.81 11.86 -17.52
N GLU A 92 -2.82 12.18 -16.70
CA GLU A 92 -2.64 12.97 -15.47
C GLU A 92 -1.98 12.14 -14.33
N MET A 93 -1.91 10.81 -14.47
CA MET A 93 -1.32 9.92 -13.48
C MET A 93 0.12 9.53 -13.81
N TYR A 94 1.01 9.71 -12.84
CA TYR A 94 2.31 9.07 -12.82
C TYR A 94 2.25 7.76 -12.01
N ILE A 95 2.45 6.63 -12.67
CA ILE A 95 2.42 5.31 -12.02
C ILE A 95 3.82 4.71 -12.01
N GLN A 96 4.30 4.33 -10.83
CA GLN A 96 5.53 3.58 -10.64
C GLN A 96 5.28 2.35 -9.77
N SER A 97 5.78 1.20 -10.22
CA SER A 97 5.70 -0.06 -9.50
C SER A 97 7.08 -0.69 -9.34
N SER A 98 7.24 -1.56 -8.35
CA SER A 98 8.34 -2.54 -8.38
C SER A 98 8.18 -3.45 -9.60
N GLU A 99 9.27 -3.96 -10.15
CA GLU A 99 9.28 -4.84 -11.34
C GLU A 99 8.60 -6.22 -11.12
N ARG A 100 8.22 -6.57 -9.88
CA ARG A 100 7.46 -7.80 -9.60
C ARG A 100 6.14 -7.82 -10.37
N SER A 101 5.85 -8.93 -11.06
CA SER A 101 4.62 -9.18 -11.84
C SER A 101 3.35 -8.76 -11.07
N ARG A 102 3.10 -9.37 -9.91
CA ARG A 102 1.98 -9.02 -9.03
C ARG A 102 1.81 -7.53 -8.69
N CYS A 103 2.90 -6.76 -8.65
CA CYS A 103 2.86 -5.33 -8.32
C CYS A 103 2.48 -4.52 -9.55
N LYS A 104 3.05 -4.85 -10.72
CA LYS A 104 2.65 -4.25 -11.99
C LYS A 104 1.18 -4.50 -12.29
N GLU A 105 0.74 -5.75 -12.12
CA GLU A 105 -0.66 -6.10 -12.34
C GLU A 105 -1.59 -5.41 -11.34
N SER A 106 -1.20 -5.33 -10.06
CA SER A 106 -1.97 -4.56 -9.07
C SER A 106 -2.08 -3.08 -9.42
N ALA A 107 -1.00 -2.46 -9.90
CA ALA A 107 -0.99 -1.05 -10.32
C ALA A 107 -1.89 -0.84 -11.54
N ASN A 108 -1.86 -1.77 -12.50
CA ASN A 108 -2.75 -1.76 -13.65
C ASN A 108 -4.22 -1.86 -13.22
N GLU A 109 -4.55 -2.78 -12.31
CA GLU A 109 -5.92 -2.93 -11.82
C GLU A 109 -6.42 -1.69 -11.07
N ILE A 110 -5.56 -1.02 -10.28
CA ILE A 110 -5.91 0.29 -9.69
C ILE A 110 -6.24 1.31 -10.79
N ALA A 111 -5.37 1.46 -11.80
CA ALA A 111 -5.55 2.43 -12.86
C ALA A 111 -6.82 2.14 -13.70
N ARG A 112 -7.07 0.87 -14.00
CA ARG A 112 -8.32 0.40 -14.59
C ARG A 112 -9.53 0.78 -13.75
N GLY A 113 -9.47 0.55 -12.43
CA GLY A 113 -10.55 0.93 -11.52
C GLY A 113 -10.78 2.44 -11.45
N ILE A 114 -9.75 3.24 -11.75
CA ILE A 114 -9.86 4.70 -11.77
C ILE A 114 -10.56 5.20 -13.05
N TYR A 115 -10.13 4.71 -14.23
CA TYR A 115 -10.54 5.29 -15.52
C TYR A 115 -11.56 4.47 -16.31
N LEU A 116 -11.76 3.18 -16.01
CA LEU A 116 -12.83 2.43 -16.66
C LEU A 116 -14.19 2.93 -16.16
N SER A 117 -15.16 2.92 -17.07
CA SER A 117 -16.54 3.33 -16.75
C SER A 117 -17.08 2.51 -15.58
N GLN A 118 -17.99 3.07 -14.78
CA GLN A 118 -18.56 2.36 -13.63
C GLN A 118 -19.30 1.06 -14.03
N ASN A 119 -19.73 0.97 -15.30
CA ASN A 119 -20.41 -0.19 -15.88
C ASN A 119 -19.42 -1.21 -16.48
N SER A 120 -18.12 -0.90 -16.55
CA SER A 120 -17.11 -1.82 -17.04
C SER A 120 -16.90 -2.97 -16.04
N SER A 121 -17.07 -4.20 -16.50
CA SER A 121 -16.74 -5.39 -15.70
C SER A 121 -15.23 -5.58 -15.60
N LEU A 122 -14.76 -6.38 -14.64
CA LEU A 122 -13.34 -6.72 -14.51
C LEU A 122 -12.78 -7.41 -15.78
N HIS A 123 -13.66 -8.00 -16.59
CA HIS A 123 -13.36 -8.66 -17.87
C HIS A 123 -13.50 -7.74 -19.09
N SER A 124 -13.84 -6.46 -18.93
CA SER A 124 -13.90 -5.55 -20.08
C SER A 124 -12.51 -5.48 -20.72
N GLN A 125 -12.38 -6.00 -21.94
CA GLN A 125 -11.17 -5.94 -22.77
C GLN A 125 -10.92 -4.53 -23.33
N ASN A 126 -11.05 -3.51 -22.49
CA ASN A 126 -10.63 -2.19 -22.88
C ASN A 126 -9.11 -2.16 -22.74
N ASN A 127 -8.41 -2.06 -23.87
CA ASN A 127 -6.96 -1.90 -23.96
C ASN A 127 -6.54 -0.51 -23.42
N PHE A 128 -6.83 -0.22 -22.16
CA PHE A 128 -6.19 0.87 -21.44
C PHE A 128 -4.83 0.36 -20.98
N ASP A 129 -3.81 0.65 -21.77
CA ASP A 129 -2.43 0.46 -21.35
C ASP A 129 -1.99 1.71 -20.59
N PHE A 130 -1.94 1.60 -19.26
CA PHE A 130 -1.41 2.69 -18.44
C PHE A 130 0.11 2.55 -18.39
N PRO A 131 0.88 3.62 -18.66
CA PRO A 131 2.34 3.54 -18.65
C PRO A 131 2.86 3.35 -17.21
N ILE A 132 3.05 2.10 -16.81
CA ILE A 132 3.61 1.74 -15.50
C ILE A 132 5.13 1.73 -15.59
N LYS A 133 5.77 2.69 -14.92
CA LYS A 133 7.23 2.73 -14.85
C LYS A 133 7.75 1.75 -13.81
N THR A 134 8.84 1.06 -14.12
CA THR A 134 9.53 0.16 -13.21
C THR A 134 11.03 0.38 -13.22
N ILE A 135 11.70 0.08 -12.11
CA ILE A 135 13.15 0.00 -12.01
C ILE A 135 13.51 -1.48 -11.82
N PRO A 136 14.57 -1.99 -12.49
CA PRO A 136 15.01 -3.37 -12.31
C PRO A 136 15.23 -3.72 -10.84
N LEU A 137 14.82 -4.90 -10.39
CA LEU A 137 14.78 -5.28 -8.97
C LEU A 137 16.10 -5.12 -8.21
N LYS A 138 17.24 -5.30 -8.90
CA LYS A 138 18.58 -5.17 -8.29
C LYS A 138 19.02 -3.71 -8.12
N GLN A 139 18.37 -2.80 -8.83
CA GLN A 139 18.69 -1.36 -8.88
C GLN A 139 17.61 -0.52 -8.17
N ASP A 140 16.45 -1.10 -7.88
CA ASP A 140 15.32 -0.41 -7.26
C ASP A 140 15.57 -0.10 -5.78
N ILE A 141 16.14 1.06 -5.52
CA ILE A 141 16.34 1.64 -4.17
C ILE A 141 15.09 2.30 -3.59
N LEU A 142 13.97 2.31 -4.33
CA LEU A 142 12.77 3.04 -3.97
C LEU A 142 11.71 2.11 -3.38
N LEU A 143 11.22 1.18 -4.18
CA LEU A 143 10.06 0.34 -3.82
C LEU A 143 10.49 -1.04 -3.33
N THR A 144 11.76 -1.40 -3.50
CA THR A 144 12.31 -2.68 -3.10
C THR A 144 13.35 -2.49 -1.99
N VAL A 145 13.18 -3.19 -0.86
CA VAL A 145 14.10 -3.12 0.29
C VAL A 145 15.36 -3.99 0.10
N LYS A 146 15.54 -4.58 -1.08
CA LYS A 146 16.63 -5.51 -1.41
C LYS A 146 17.96 -4.92 -1.90
N PRO A 147 18.13 -3.63 -2.24
CA PRO A 147 19.45 -3.14 -2.60
C PRO A 147 20.44 -3.32 -1.45
N ASN A 148 21.71 -3.53 -1.81
CA ASN A 148 22.77 -3.65 -0.83
C ASN A 148 22.96 -2.31 -0.11
N CYS A 149 22.59 -2.23 1.16
CA CYS A 149 22.83 -1.08 2.04
C CYS A 149 23.61 -1.56 3.27
N PRO A 150 24.94 -1.42 3.28
CA PRO A 150 25.80 -1.84 4.40
C PRO A 150 25.41 -1.21 5.73
N GLU A 151 25.04 0.07 5.74
CA GLU A 151 24.66 0.82 6.94
C GLU A 151 23.37 0.29 7.55
N ALA A 152 22.38 -0.06 6.71
CA ALA A 152 21.14 -0.67 7.19
C ALA A 152 21.39 -2.07 7.77
N LYS A 153 22.37 -2.82 7.24
CA LYS A 153 22.78 -4.11 7.82
C LYS A 153 23.42 -3.92 9.19
N ILE A 154 24.39 -3.01 9.31
CA ILE A 154 25.05 -2.69 10.59
C ILE A 154 24.02 -2.28 11.64
N GLU A 155 23.09 -1.40 11.27
CA GLU A 155 22.06 -0.93 12.18
C GLU A 155 21.09 -2.05 12.60
N LEU A 156 20.71 -2.94 11.67
CA LEU A 156 19.89 -4.10 12.00
C LEU A 156 20.59 -5.07 12.95
N GLU A 157 21.92 -5.25 12.83
CA GLU A 157 22.68 -6.05 13.80
C GLU A 157 22.67 -5.42 15.20
N LYS A 158 22.72 -4.09 15.33
CA LYS A 158 22.53 -3.43 16.63
C LYS A 158 21.13 -3.67 17.18
N VAL A 159 20.09 -3.61 16.35
CA VAL A 159 18.71 -3.93 16.76
C VAL A 159 18.62 -5.35 17.29
N LYS A 160 19.27 -6.32 16.64
CA LYS A 160 19.32 -7.72 17.12
C LYS A 160 20.02 -7.88 18.47
N GLN A 161 20.92 -6.95 18.82
CA GLN A 161 21.58 -6.95 20.13
C GLN A 161 20.79 -6.21 21.23
N SER A 162 19.71 -5.51 20.87
CA SER A 162 18.89 -4.76 21.82
C SER A 162 18.16 -5.66 22.81
N THR A 163 17.86 -5.11 23.99
CA THR A 163 17.09 -5.79 25.04
C THR A 163 15.70 -6.18 24.56
N GLU A 164 15.03 -5.33 23.78
CA GLU A 164 13.70 -5.61 23.23
C GLU A 164 13.71 -6.86 22.34
N PHE A 165 14.66 -6.94 21.39
CA PHE A 165 14.79 -8.09 20.50
C PHE A 165 15.12 -9.38 21.27
N LYS A 166 16.06 -9.31 22.21
CA LYS A 166 16.44 -10.45 23.06
C LYS A 166 15.27 -10.96 23.91
N ASN A 167 14.51 -10.05 24.52
CA ASN A 167 13.35 -10.39 25.35
C ASN A 167 12.24 -11.07 24.53
N ILE A 168 11.96 -10.58 23.32
CA ILE A 168 10.98 -11.20 22.42
C ILE A 168 11.45 -12.60 22.01
N ASN A 169 12.73 -12.77 21.68
CA ASN A 169 13.25 -14.09 21.32
C ASN A 169 13.18 -15.10 22.47
N GLU A 170 13.56 -14.69 23.69
CA GLU A 170 13.44 -15.56 24.86
C GLU A 170 11.97 -15.89 25.17
N LYS A 171 11.05 -14.91 25.05
CA LYS A 171 9.60 -15.13 25.22
C LYS A 171 9.06 -16.23 24.30
N TYR A 172 9.49 -16.25 23.03
CA TYR A 172 8.97 -17.21 22.03
C TYR A 172 9.90 -18.41 21.76
N LYS A 173 10.97 -18.57 22.54
CA LYS A 173 11.97 -19.65 22.38
C LYS A 173 11.37 -21.04 22.30
N ASN A 174 10.38 -21.33 23.16
CA ASN A 174 9.70 -22.62 23.17
C ASN A 174 8.84 -22.83 21.92
N LEU A 175 8.21 -21.75 21.43
CA LEU A 175 7.46 -21.80 20.19
C LEU A 175 8.39 -22.04 18.98
N PHE A 176 9.56 -21.38 18.91
CA PHE A 176 10.52 -21.63 17.83
C PHE A 176 11.03 -23.08 17.81
N ARG A 177 11.30 -23.66 18.98
CA ARG A 177 11.67 -25.07 19.12
C ARG A 177 10.55 -26.00 18.63
N PHE A 178 9.31 -25.76 19.09
CA PHE A 178 8.15 -26.52 18.65
C PHE A 178 7.95 -26.46 17.13
N LEU A 179 8.07 -25.27 16.52
CA LEU A 179 7.94 -25.11 15.07
C LEU A 179 9.08 -25.82 14.33
N SER A 180 10.32 -25.71 14.81
CA SER A 180 11.48 -26.36 14.17
C SER A 180 11.33 -27.89 14.12
N GLU A 181 10.86 -28.49 15.21
CA GLU A 181 10.59 -29.93 15.30
C GLU A 181 9.46 -30.35 14.33
N ARG A 182 8.39 -29.56 14.25
CA ARG A 182 7.19 -29.90 13.46
C ARG A 182 7.37 -29.72 11.96
N TYR A 183 8.19 -28.76 11.55
CA TYR A 183 8.41 -28.47 10.15
C TYR A 183 9.64 -29.16 9.56
N GLU A 184 10.39 -29.95 10.37
CA GLU A 184 11.70 -30.53 10.03
C GLU A 184 12.63 -29.53 9.34
N ALA A 185 12.57 -28.30 9.82
CA ALA A 185 13.19 -27.16 9.21
C ALA A 185 13.72 -26.27 10.32
N ASN A 186 14.87 -25.63 10.09
CA ASN A 186 15.38 -24.64 11.03
C ASN A 186 14.53 -23.35 10.90
N ILE A 187 13.31 -23.40 11.44
CA ILE A 187 12.32 -22.33 11.37
C ILE A 187 12.69 -21.31 12.44
N THR A 188 13.40 -20.29 12.01
CA THR A 188 13.73 -19.12 12.81
C THR A 188 12.79 -17.94 12.54
N ASP A 189 11.91 -17.99 11.52
CA ASP A 189 10.96 -16.93 11.17
C ASP A 189 9.67 -17.38 10.42
N VAL A 190 8.86 -16.40 9.97
CA VAL A 190 7.39 -16.48 9.93
C VAL A 190 6.79 -16.19 8.55
N PHE A 191 6.54 -17.20 7.71
CA PHE A 191 5.72 -17.04 6.49
C PHE A 191 4.87 -18.31 6.19
N GLY A 192 3.55 -18.13 5.92
CA GLY A 192 2.47 -19.17 5.80
C GLY A 192 2.34 -19.91 4.44
N VAL A 193 1.40 -20.86 4.20
CA VAL A 193 -0.10 -20.82 4.17
C VAL A 193 -0.74 -22.24 4.30
N ARG A 194 -2.08 -22.30 4.52
CA ARG A 194 -3.01 -23.40 4.92
C ARG A 194 -2.64 -24.03 6.25
N LEU A 195 -3.51 -23.79 7.22
CA LEU A 195 -3.27 -24.18 8.59
C LEU A 195 -3.23 -25.70 8.69
N PRO A 196 -2.10 -26.28 9.09
CA PRO A 196 -2.08 -27.66 9.48
C PRO A 196 -3.14 -27.90 10.55
N ASN A 197 -3.71 -29.11 10.60
CA ASN A 197 -4.81 -29.42 11.53
C ASN A 197 -4.42 -29.21 13.02
N TRP A 198 -3.11 -29.16 13.31
CA TRP A 198 -2.56 -28.86 14.63
C TRP A 198 -2.54 -27.36 14.99
N LEU A 199 -2.80 -26.47 14.04
CA LEU A 199 -2.65 -25.04 14.21
C LEU A 199 -3.96 -24.44 14.72
N ASN A 200 -4.06 -24.34 16.04
CA ASN A 200 -5.20 -23.74 16.73
C ASN A 200 -5.15 -22.20 16.71
N SER A 201 -6.25 -21.56 17.12
CA SER A 201 -6.40 -20.10 17.10
C SER A 201 -5.33 -19.36 17.90
N SER A 202 -4.93 -19.88 19.07
CA SER A 202 -3.88 -19.27 19.90
C SER A 202 -2.52 -19.30 19.22
N LEU A 203 -2.17 -20.45 18.61
CA LEU A 203 -0.92 -20.60 17.89
C LEU A 203 -0.88 -19.72 16.63
N MET A 204 -2.01 -19.60 15.92
CA MET A 204 -2.14 -18.68 14.80
C MET A 204 -1.89 -17.22 15.23
N GLU A 205 -2.44 -16.81 16.36
CA GLU A 205 -2.26 -15.45 16.87
C GLU A 205 -0.80 -15.16 17.19
N GLN A 206 -0.11 -16.09 17.88
CA GLN A 206 1.31 -15.97 18.16
C GLN A 206 2.16 -15.89 16.88
N LEU A 207 1.84 -16.69 15.86
CA LEU A 207 2.50 -16.62 14.56
C LEU A 207 2.26 -15.27 13.88
N LYS A 208 1.03 -14.74 13.89
CA LYS A 208 0.75 -13.40 13.36
C LYS A 208 1.55 -12.32 14.09
N THR A 209 1.66 -12.42 15.41
CA THR A 209 2.47 -11.50 16.22
C THR A 209 3.95 -11.58 15.85
N LEU A 210 4.52 -12.79 15.73
CA LEU A 210 5.90 -12.98 15.30
C LEU A 210 6.14 -12.44 13.87
N ALA A 211 5.18 -12.64 12.95
CA ALA A 211 5.24 -12.04 11.62
C ALA A 211 5.26 -10.51 11.71
N GLY A 212 4.47 -9.91 12.61
CA GLY A 212 4.51 -8.48 12.89
C GLY A 212 5.91 -8.01 13.30
N TYR A 213 6.57 -8.73 14.20
CA TYR A 213 7.92 -8.39 14.64
C TYR A 213 8.96 -8.47 13.51
N SER A 214 8.82 -9.42 12.57
CA SER A 214 9.72 -9.53 11.42
C SER A 214 9.65 -8.31 10.49
N PHE A 215 8.51 -7.60 10.45
CA PHE A 215 8.38 -6.31 9.75
C PHE A 215 8.78 -5.12 10.62
N TYR A 216 8.51 -5.17 11.92
CA TYR A 216 8.79 -4.09 12.86
C TYR A 216 10.29 -3.82 13.01
N PHE A 217 11.09 -4.82 13.40
CA PHE A 217 12.52 -4.61 13.70
C PHE A 217 13.34 -4.02 12.55
N PRO A 218 13.11 -4.43 11.29
CA PRO A 218 13.79 -3.80 10.17
C PRO A 218 13.37 -2.34 9.90
N SER A 219 12.46 -1.78 10.70
CA SER A 219 12.00 -0.39 10.65
C SER A 219 11.91 0.28 12.03
N SER A 220 12.47 -0.32 13.08
CA SER A 220 12.29 0.13 14.47
C SER A 220 13.12 1.36 14.83
N THR A 221 14.25 1.59 14.15
CA THR A 221 15.12 2.76 14.42
C THR A 221 14.92 3.86 13.39
N LYS A 222 15.18 5.11 13.80
CA LYS A 222 15.15 6.26 12.89
C LYS A 222 16.15 6.13 11.75
N VAL A 223 17.29 5.47 11.98
CA VAL A 223 18.29 5.19 10.94
C VAL A 223 17.70 4.24 9.89
N LEU A 224 17.12 3.12 10.31
CA LEU A 224 16.48 2.17 9.40
C LEU A 224 15.29 2.79 8.65
N GLN A 225 14.49 3.61 9.31
CA GLN A 225 13.39 4.34 8.68
C GLN A 225 13.89 5.29 7.59
N LYS A 226 14.95 6.06 7.87
CA LYS A 226 15.58 6.99 6.91
C LYS A 226 16.17 6.26 5.71
N LEU A 227 16.92 5.17 5.95
CA LEU A 227 17.59 4.38 4.91
C LEU A 227 16.63 3.54 4.05
N ARG A 228 15.34 3.46 4.43
CA ARG A 228 14.31 2.72 3.70
C ARG A 228 13.20 3.66 3.24
N ALA A 229 12.16 3.82 4.06
CA ALA A 229 11.00 4.64 3.73
C ALA A 229 11.36 6.12 3.47
N GLY A 230 12.42 6.62 4.12
CA GLY A 230 12.90 7.99 3.94
C GLY A 230 13.26 8.33 2.49
N VAL A 231 13.76 7.37 1.71
CA VAL A 231 14.08 7.58 0.28
C VAL A 231 12.80 7.86 -0.52
N VAL A 232 11.77 7.03 -0.34
CA VAL A 232 10.47 7.20 -1.01
C VAL A 232 9.79 8.48 -0.56
N LEU A 233 9.76 8.76 0.74
CA LEU A 233 9.16 9.97 1.29
C LEU A 233 9.86 11.21 0.74
N SER A 234 11.20 11.24 0.77
CA SER A 234 11.98 12.38 0.27
C SER A 234 11.66 12.71 -1.19
N LEU A 235 11.56 11.70 -2.06
CA LEU A 235 11.20 11.91 -3.46
C LEU A 235 9.79 12.46 -3.64
N ASN A 236 8.81 11.92 -2.91
CA ASN A 236 7.43 12.41 -2.99
C ASN A 236 7.33 13.84 -2.45
N PHE A 237 7.98 14.16 -1.33
CA PHE A 237 8.01 15.52 -0.79
C PHE A 237 8.64 16.53 -1.75
N ARG A 238 9.73 16.15 -2.46
CA ARG A 238 10.34 17.02 -3.47
C ARG A 238 9.39 17.29 -4.65
N LYS A 239 8.68 16.26 -5.13
CA LYS A 239 7.66 16.41 -6.18
C LYS A 239 6.53 17.33 -5.74
N ILE A 240 6.02 17.13 -4.53
CA ILE A 240 4.95 17.97 -3.96
C ILE A 240 5.44 19.41 -3.80
N LYS A 241 6.63 19.64 -3.23
CA LYS A 241 7.19 20.99 -3.05
C LYS A 241 7.38 21.72 -4.38
N TYR A 242 7.79 21.01 -5.43
CA TYR A 242 7.89 21.60 -6.77
C TYR A 242 6.55 22.11 -7.31
N LEU A 243 5.45 21.40 -7.02
CA LEU A 243 4.10 21.85 -7.39
C LEU A 243 3.69 23.12 -6.64
N PHE A 244 4.09 23.29 -5.37
CA PHE A 244 3.83 24.50 -4.59
C PHE A 244 4.73 25.70 -4.95
N SER A 245 5.79 25.48 -5.74
CA SER A 245 6.68 26.56 -6.18
C SER A 245 6.32 27.16 -7.55
N LYS A 246 5.29 26.59 -8.20
CA LYS A 246 4.68 27.12 -9.42
C LYS A 246 3.42 27.87 -9.07
#